data_AF-A0A9Q4CWG3-F1
#
_entry.id   AF-A0A9Q4CWG3-F1
#
_cell.length_a   1.000
_cell.length_b   1.000
_cell.length_c   1.000
_cell.angle_alpha   90.00
_cell.angle_beta   90.00
_cell.angle_gamma   90.00
#
_symmetry.space_group_name_H-M   'P 1'
#
loop_
_entity.id
_entity.type
_entity.pdbx_description
1 polymer ?
#
loop_
_entity_poly.entity_id
_entity_poly.type
_entity_poly.pdbx_seq_one_letter_code
_entity_poly.pdbx_strand_id
1 'polypeptide(L)'
;MYAFIQYNYGVFSIFVTGEVVVLLSFFEHMTPAIAIRDRLLNTLIGAGIALVAYILWPTWQERNIPRTLAKFVQSERRYLEILLSAVDAINDSAIVLSSPLEKQIADKRRSVRLTRTNAATTLHQAQSEPKAERYDAHAVLGILTAQHRATDALLALDQYISQPQKPTELASDSATFLRCLRDAARQMETLEHLLSATDSLPHAMPSNFLNELREHLNDGKQRDISSIMDGQLRMIALRLNASVTTSLRMMPLHKSNEHPIFLPSTSPSSSKYIP
;
A
#
# COMPACT_ATOMS: atom_id res chain seq x y z
N MET A 1 6.21 -11.57 -22.49
CA MET A 1 5.92 -11.38 -23.93
C MET A 1 5.41 -9.97 -24.25
N TYR A 2 6.02 -8.91 -23.66
CA TYR A 2 5.73 -7.50 -24.02
C TYR A 2 7.00 -6.66 -24.20
N ALA A 3 8.19 -7.21 -23.93
CA ALA A 3 9.46 -6.49 -24.04
C ALA A 3 10.03 -6.44 -25.48
N PHE A 4 9.56 -7.28 -26.40
CA PHE A 4 10.08 -7.33 -27.78
C PHE A 4 9.30 -6.50 -28.81
N ILE A 5 8.14 -5.94 -28.44
CA ILE A 5 7.28 -5.16 -29.36
C ILE A 5 7.76 -3.70 -29.49
N GLN A 6 8.51 -3.17 -28.53
CA GLN A 6 8.95 -1.77 -28.57
C GLN A 6 10.21 -1.54 -29.43
N TYR A 7 10.95 -2.58 -29.82
CA TYR A 7 12.24 -2.41 -30.50
C TYR A 7 12.11 -1.96 -31.96
N ASN A 8 10.96 -2.16 -32.60
CA ASN A 8 10.79 -1.90 -34.04
C ASN A 8 9.58 -1.05 -34.43
N TYR A 9 8.87 -0.44 -33.47
CA TYR A 9 7.75 0.45 -33.82
C TYR A 9 8.23 1.69 -34.58
N GLY A 10 9.43 2.21 -34.27
CA GLY A 10 10.04 3.32 -35.00
C GLY A 10 10.35 2.97 -36.45
N VAL A 11 10.96 1.80 -36.69
CA VAL A 11 11.26 1.31 -38.05
C VAL A 11 9.97 1.05 -38.82
N PHE A 12 8.98 0.40 -38.19
CA PHE A 12 7.67 0.17 -38.79
C PHE A 12 6.97 1.48 -39.17
N SER A 13 6.97 2.49 -38.30
CA SER A 13 6.39 3.80 -38.57
C SER A 13 7.08 4.53 -39.73
N ILE A 14 8.41 4.42 -39.84
CA ILE A 14 9.17 4.96 -40.98
C ILE A 14 8.74 4.28 -42.29
N PHE A 15 8.63 2.95 -42.30
CA PHE A 15 8.21 2.20 -43.49
C PHE A 15 6.78 2.52 -43.91
N VAL A 16 5.83 2.58 -42.96
CA VAL A 16 4.42 2.94 -43.24
C VAL A 16 4.33 4.39 -43.74
N THR A 17 5.10 5.31 -43.17
CA THR A 17 5.13 6.71 -43.65
C THR A 17 5.72 6.79 -45.07
N GLY A 18 6.79 6.04 -45.34
CA GLY A 18 7.38 5.92 -46.67
C GLY A 18 6.41 5.37 -47.71
N GLU A 19 5.67 4.31 -47.37
CA GLU A 19 4.63 3.70 -48.22
C GLU A 19 3.52 4.71 -48.57
N VAL A 20 3.01 5.44 -47.57
CA VAL A 20 1.96 6.45 -47.79
C VAL A 20 2.44 7.62 -48.66
N VAL A 21 3.72 8.02 -48.54
CA VAL A 21 4.32 9.04 -49.42
C VAL A 21 4.44 8.54 -50.85
N VAL A 22 4.92 7.31 -51.03
CA VAL A 22 5.05 6.69 -52.35
C VAL A 22 3.69 6.53 -53.02
N LEU A 23 2.70 5.98 -52.31
CA LEU A 23 1.33 5.82 -52.81
C LEU A 23 0.74 7.16 -53.25
N LEU A 24 0.86 8.21 -52.44
CA LEU A 24 0.31 9.51 -52.82
C LEU A 24 1.06 10.20 -53.96
N SER A 25 2.37 9.94 -54.15
CA SER A 25 3.07 10.42 -55.36
C SER A 25 2.57 9.77 -56.64
N PHE A 26 1.97 8.57 -56.56
CA PHE A 26 1.36 7.91 -57.71
C PHE A 26 -0.06 8.41 -58.00
N PHE A 27 -0.82 8.85 -56.98
CA PHE A 27 -2.21 9.28 -57.15
C PHE A 27 -2.37 10.78 -57.46
N GLU A 28 -1.55 11.64 -56.86
CA GLU A 28 -1.61 13.08 -57.08
C GLU A 28 -0.47 13.47 -58.03
N HIS A 29 -0.78 13.87 -59.26
CA HIS A 29 0.18 14.33 -60.27
C HIS A 29 0.82 15.70 -59.90
N MET A 30 1.05 15.95 -58.61
CA MET A 30 1.72 17.13 -58.08
C MET A 30 3.22 16.85 -57.96
N THR A 31 4.02 17.90 -58.13
CA THR A 31 5.48 17.82 -58.06
C THR A 31 5.89 17.17 -56.72
N PRO A 32 6.55 16.00 -56.72
CA PRO A 32 6.75 15.19 -55.51
C PRO A 32 7.39 15.95 -54.35
N ALA A 33 8.25 16.93 -54.68
CA ALA A 33 8.95 17.76 -53.70
C ALA A 33 8.03 18.62 -52.81
N ILE A 34 6.89 19.11 -53.32
CA ILE A 34 6.00 20.01 -52.59
C ILE A 34 5.15 19.20 -51.60
N ALA A 35 4.56 18.10 -52.06
CA ALA A 35 3.76 17.20 -51.21
C ALA A 35 4.59 16.57 -50.07
N ILE A 36 5.85 16.21 -50.35
CA ILE A 36 6.77 15.70 -49.32
C ILE A 36 7.05 16.77 -48.27
N ARG A 37 7.33 18.01 -48.69
CA ARG A 37 7.63 19.13 -47.77
C ARG A 37 6.45 19.44 -46.84
N ASP A 38 5.24 19.50 -47.39
CA ASP A 38 4.05 19.85 -46.60
C ASP A 38 3.72 18.75 -45.58
N ARG A 39 3.92 17.48 -45.92
CA ARG A 39 3.78 16.39 -44.95
C ARG A 39 4.85 16.40 -43.88
N LEU A 40 6.10 16.67 -44.25
CA LEU A 40 7.20 16.75 -43.29
C LEU A 40 6.93 17.87 -42.27
N LEU A 41 6.44 19.03 -42.74
CA LEU A 41 6.03 20.14 -41.88
C LEU A 41 4.85 19.76 -40.98
N ASN A 42 3.81 19.12 -41.52
CA ASN A 42 2.66 18.69 -40.74
C ASN A 42 3.04 17.66 -39.66
N THR A 43 3.95 16.72 -39.96
CA THR A 43 4.46 15.76 -38.98
C THR A 43 5.33 16.43 -37.93
N LEU A 44 6.18 17.40 -38.30
CA LEU A 44 6.99 18.17 -37.35
C LEU A 44 6.12 19.01 -36.42
N ILE A 45 5.07 19.64 -36.94
CA ILE A 45 4.11 20.40 -36.15
C ILE A 45 3.34 19.45 -35.22
N GLY A 46 2.85 18.32 -35.72
CA GLY A 46 2.17 17.30 -34.92
C GLY A 46 3.07 16.71 -33.82
N ALA A 47 4.33 16.42 -34.13
CA ALA A 47 5.32 15.94 -33.17
C ALA A 47 5.66 17.03 -32.13
N GLY A 48 5.79 18.29 -32.55
CA GLY A 48 6.00 19.42 -31.66
C GLY A 48 4.83 19.60 -30.68
N ILE A 49 3.59 19.56 -31.18
CA ILE A 49 2.38 19.63 -30.34
C ILE A 49 2.33 18.43 -29.39
N ALA A 50 2.66 17.22 -29.84
CA ALA A 50 2.69 16.03 -28.98
C ALA A 50 3.76 16.13 -27.89
N LEU A 51 4.93 16.69 -28.19
CA LEU A 51 6.02 16.87 -27.24
C LEU A 51 5.70 17.97 -26.23
N VAL A 52 5.09 19.07 -26.68
CA VAL A 52 4.53 20.11 -25.81
C VAL A 52 3.44 19.53 -24.94
N ALA A 53 2.49 18.76 -25.48
CA ALA A 53 1.45 18.08 -24.71
C ALA A 53 2.05 17.09 -23.70
N TYR A 54 3.11 16.36 -24.05
CA TYR A 54 3.80 15.46 -23.15
C TYR A 54 4.47 16.20 -21.98
N ILE A 55 5.05 17.39 -22.23
CA ILE A 55 5.64 18.23 -21.18
C ILE A 55 4.54 18.92 -20.34
N LEU A 56 3.48 19.42 -20.99
CA LEU A 56 2.33 20.06 -20.36
C LEU A 56 1.37 19.08 -19.70
N TRP A 57 1.57 17.78 -19.92
CA TRP A 57 0.93 16.71 -19.17
C TRP A 57 1.93 16.10 -18.20
N PRO A 58 2.28 16.81 -17.11
CA PRO A 58 2.97 16.16 -16.03
C PRO A 58 2.09 14.98 -15.63
N THR A 59 2.70 13.82 -15.49
CA THR A 59 2.10 12.66 -14.85
C THR A 59 1.85 13.02 -13.37
N TRP A 60 0.81 13.83 -13.14
CA TRP A 60 0.33 14.29 -11.84
C TRP A 60 -0.39 13.17 -11.06
N GLN A 61 -0.10 11.91 -11.37
CA GLN A 61 -0.68 10.74 -10.75
C GLN A 61 0.41 9.98 -9.99
N GLU A 62 0.30 10.01 -8.65
CA GLU A 62 0.84 9.02 -7.71
C GLU A 62 2.25 9.18 -7.11
N ARG A 63 2.65 10.39 -6.71
CA ARG A 63 3.61 10.52 -5.58
C ARG A 63 2.91 10.82 -4.26
N ASN A 64 2.05 9.92 -3.80
CA ASN A 64 1.53 9.98 -2.42
C ASN A 64 1.54 8.58 -1.78
N ILE A 65 2.73 8.01 -1.60
CA ILE A 65 2.93 6.76 -0.84
C ILE A 65 2.14 6.76 0.48
N PRO A 66 2.18 7.84 1.31
CA PRO A 66 1.44 7.85 2.56
C PRO A 66 -0.08 7.79 2.35
N ARG A 67 -0.60 8.45 1.31
CA ARG A 67 -2.03 8.44 0.97
C ARG A 67 -2.51 7.06 0.48
N THR A 68 -1.72 6.36 -0.34
CA THR A 68 -2.12 5.03 -0.80
C THR A 68 -2.05 4.00 0.32
N LEU A 69 -1.06 4.10 1.23
CA LEU A 69 -1.04 3.33 2.47
C LEU A 69 -2.23 3.66 3.38
N ALA A 70 -2.55 4.94 3.58
CA ALA A 70 -3.71 5.34 4.39
C ALA A 70 -5.02 4.76 3.84
N LYS A 71 -5.21 4.79 2.51
CA LYS A 71 -6.37 4.14 1.86
C LYS A 71 -6.41 2.63 2.07
N PHE A 72 -5.25 1.97 2.09
CA PHE A 72 -5.17 0.55 2.39
C PHE A 72 -5.60 0.25 3.83
N VAL A 73 -5.02 0.95 4.81
CA VAL A 73 -5.39 0.82 6.23
C VAL A 73 -6.87 1.15 6.44
N GLN A 74 -7.39 2.21 5.81
CA GLN A 74 -8.81 2.57 5.88
C GLN A 74 -9.72 1.45 5.37
N SER A 75 -9.37 0.80 4.26
CA SER A 75 -10.16 -0.30 3.71
C SER A 75 -10.14 -1.54 4.62
N GLU A 76 -9.00 -1.82 5.27
CA GLU A 76 -8.89 -2.91 6.26
C GLU A 76 -9.72 -2.61 7.51
N ARG A 77 -9.67 -1.38 8.01
CA ARG A 77 -10.52 -0.95 9.13
C ARG A 77 -12.01 -1.10 8.82
N ARG A 78 -12.46 -0.65 7.64
CA ARG A 78 -13.87 -0.81 7.21
C ARG A 78 -14.27 -2.27 7.03
N TYR A 79 -13.31 -3.12 6.66
CA TYR A 79 -13.55 -4.57 6.59
C TYR A 79 -13.65 -5.19 7.99
N LEU A 80 -12.81 -4.76 8.94
CA LEU A 80 -12.92 -5.16 10.33
C LEU A 80 -14.24 -4.70 10.98
N GLU A 81 -14.71 -3.48 10.68
CA GLU A 81 -15.98 -2.95 11.18
C GLU A 81 -17.19 -3.77 10.72
N ILE A 82 -17.23 -4.21 9.45
CA ILE A 82 -18.33 -5.06 8.99
C ILE A 82 -18.24 -6.46 9.62
N LEU A 83 -17.05 -7.00 9.84
CA LEU A 83 -16.87 -8.28 10.55
C LEU A 83 -17.28 -8.17 12.03
N LEU A 84 -16.98 -7.06 12.70
CA LEU A 84 -17.47 -6.75 14.05
C LEU A 84 -18.99 -6.75 14.10
N SER A 85 -19.65 -6.06 13.15
CA SER A 85 -21.11 -6.05 13.08
C SER A 85 -21.72 -7.44 12.84
N ALA A 86 -21.01 -8.30 12.11
CA ALA A 86 -21.42 -9.69 11.88
C ALA A 86 -21.30 -10.53 13.17
N VAL A 87 -20.24 -10.35 13.95
CA VAL A 87 -20.09 -11.03 15.25
C VAL A 87 -21.15 -10.56 16.24
N ASP A 88 -21.41 -9.25 16.33
CA ASP A 88 -22.45 -8.70 17.22
C ASP A 88 -23.83 -9.28 16.85
N ALA A 89 -24.17 -9.35 15.56
CA ALA A 89 -25.44 -9.93 15.09
C ALA A 89 -25.59 -11.44 15.40
N ILE A 90 -24.48 -12.19 15.42
CA ILE A 90 -24.47 -13.61 15.79
C ILE A 90 -24.70 -13.77 17.30
N ASN A 91 -24.05 -12.94 18.14
CA ASN A 91 -24.21 -13.00 19.59
C ASN A 91 -25.63 -12.66 20.05
N ASP A 92 -26.30 -11.72 19.37
CA ASP A 92 -27.69 -11.36 19.67
C ASP A 92 -28.70 -12.43 19.23
N SER A 93 -28.23 -13.61 18.77
CA SER A 93 -29.05 -14.72 18.26
C SER A 93 -29.99 -14.30 17.12
N ALA A 94 -29.71 -13.16 16.48
CA ALA A 94 -30.65 -12.47 15.63
C ALA A 94 -30.64 -13.03 14.20
N ILE A 95 -29.54 -13.62 13.71
CA ILE A 95 -29.36 -13.86 12.26
C ILE A 95 -28.46 -15.08 11.95
N VAL A 96 -28.96 -15.99 11.10
CA VAL A 96 -28.14 -16.78 10.15
C VAL A 96 -27.60 -15.79 9.12
N LEU A 97 -26.28 -15.63 9.00
CA LEU A 97 -25.60 -14.62 8.16
C LEU A 97 -26.43 -14.26 6.92
N SER A 98 -27.08 -13.09 6.95
CA SER A 98 -28.08 -12.76 5.93
C SER A 98 -27.39 -12.46 4.60
N SER A 99 -28.00 -12.83 3.47
CA SER A 99 -27.46 -12.57 2.12
C SER A 99 -27.00 -11.11 1.89
N PRO A 100 -27.67 -10.06 2.43
CA PRO A 100 -27.18 -8.69 2.33
C PRO A 100 -25.87 -8.41 3.09
N LEU A 101 -25.65 -9.04 4.24
CA LEU A 101 -24.44 -8.87 5.05
C LEU A 101 -23.24 -9.57 4.38
N GLU A 102 -23.45 -10.78 3.86
CA GLU A 102 -22.44 -11.52 3.09
C GLU A 102 -21.93 -10.70 1.89
N LYS A 103 -22.86 -10.06 1.17
CA LYS A 103 -22.50 -9.18 0.04
C LYS A 103 -21.65 -8.00 0.49
N GLN A 104 -22.00 -7.35 1.61
CA GLN A 104 -21.21 -6.24 2.16
C GLN A 104 -19.80 -6.69 2.55
N ILE A 105 -19.66 -7.85 3.21
CA ILE A 105 -18.37 -8.45 3.56
C ILE A 105 -17.55 -8.71 2.29
N ALA A 106 -18.14 -9.29 1.25
CA ALA A 106 -17.48 -9.54 -0.03
C ALA A 106 -17.01 -8.23 -0.71
N ASP A 107 -17.83 -7.18 -0.69
CA ASP A 107 -17.50 -5.86 -1.25
C ASP A 107 -16.33 -5.21 -0.49
N LYS A 108 -16.32 -5.27 0.85
CA LYS A 108 -15.18 -4.78 1.65
C LYS A 108 -13.92 -5.59 1.37
N ARG A 109 -14.02 -6.92 1.30
CA ARG A 109 -12.90 -7.81 0.94
C ARG A 109 -12.32 -7.46 -0.44
N ARG A 110 -13.17 -7.13 -1.41
CA ARG A 110 -12.74 -6.65 -2.74
C ARG A 110 -12.06 -5.29 -2.65
N SER A 111 -12.60 -4.36 -1.87
CA SER A 111 -12.01 -3.04 -1.65
C SER A 111 -10.59 -3.13 -1.06
N VAL A 112 -10.37 -4.00 -0.06
CA VAL A 112 -9.04 -4.26 0.54
C VAL A 112 -8.05 -4.77 -0.50
N ARG A 113 -8.46 -5.69 -1.38
CA ARG A 113 -7.58 -6.20 -2.45
C ARG A 113 -7.16 -5.09 -3.42
N LEU A 114 -8.10 -4.22 -3.80
CA LEU A 114 -7.83 -3.12 -4.72
C LEU A 114 -6.86 -2.11 -4.11
N THR A 115 -7.10 -1.65 -2.88
CA THR A 115 -6.24 -0.68 -2.20
C THR A 115 -4.85 -1.25 -1.90
N ARG A 116 -4.75 -2.54 -1.57
CA ARG A 116 -3.46 -3.25 -1.43
C ARG A 116 -2.67 -3.26 -2.75
N THR A 117 -3.31 -3.64 -3.85
CA THR A 117 -2.67 -3.65 -5.18
C THR A 117 -2.18 -2.25 -5.56
N ASN A 118 -3.01 -1.23 -5.31
CA ASN A 118 -2.62 0.16 -5.55
C ASN A 118 -1.40 0.53 -4.69
N ALA A 119 -1.40 0.23 -3.39
CA ALA A 119 -0.27 0.53 -2.50
C ALA A 119 1.04 -0.16 -2.94
N ALA A 120 0.96 -1.44 -3.31
CA ALA A 120 2.10 -2.19 -3.82
C ALA A 120 2.62 -1.61 -5.15
N THR A 121 1.71 -1.16 -6.02
CA THR A 121 2.04 -0.55 -7.32
C THR A 121 2.73 0.79 -7.12
N THR A 122 2.20 1.66 -6.25
CA THR A 122 2.82 2.95 -5.92
C THR A 122 4.23 2.75 -5.34
N LEU A 123 4.46 1.73 -4.48
CA LEU A 123 5.79 1.40 -3.96
C LEU A 123 6.74 0.94 -5.08
N HIS A 124 6.29 0.04 -5.97
CA HIS A 124 7.12 -0.44 -7.07
C HIS A 124 7.51 0.70 -8.04
N GLN A 125 6.56 1.58 -8.36
CA GLN A 125 6.83 2.78 -9.17
C GLN A 125 7.84 3.69 -8.46
N ALA A 126 7.65 3.97 -7.17
CA ALA A 126 8.58 4.79 -6.39
C ALA A 126 10.00 4.21 -6.38
N GLN A 127 10.18 2.89 -6.32
CA GLN A 127 11.51 2.26 -6.40
C GLN A 127 12.18 2.40 -7.77
N SER A 128 11.39 2.49 -8.86
CA SER A 128 11.89 2.65 -10.22
C SER A 128 12.22 4.11 -10.59
N GLU A 129 11.81 5.08 -9.76
CA GLU A 129 12.02 6.49 -10.03
C GLU A 129 13.35 7.02 -9.46
N PRO A 130 14.27 7.54 -10.30
CA PRO A 130 15.61 7.97 -9.85
C PRO A 130 15.63 9.12 -8.85
N LYS A 131 14.52 9.83 -8.63
CA LYS A 131 14.39 10.96 -7.69
C LYS A 131 13.56 10.64 -6.44
N ALA A 132 13.30 9.37 -6.13
CA ALA A 132 12.41 8.97 -5.04
C ALA A 132 13.11 8.93 -3.65
N GLU A 133 13.89 9.95 -3.30
CA GLU A 133 14.65 9.98 -2.03
C GLU A 133 13.83 10.41 -0.80
N ARG A 134 12.55 10.79 -0.96
CA ARG A 134 11.74 11.38 0.12
C ARG A 134 11.34 10.39 1.22
N TYR A 135 11.13 9.12 0.88
CA TYR A 135 10.62 8.09 1.80
C TYR A 135 11.61 6.92 1.92
N ASP A 136 11.71 6.33 3.10
CA ASP A 136 12.47 5.08 3.29
C ASP A 136 11.68 3.90 2.72
N ALA A 137 12.20 3.29 1.65
CA ALA A 137 11.57 2.15 0.99
C ALA A 137 11.44 0.94 1.92
N HIS A 138 12.35 0.76 2.88
CA HIS A 138 12.28 -0.33 3.86
C HIS A 138 11.15 -0.11 4.85
N ALA A 139 10.99 1.12 5.36
CA ALA A 139 9.86 1.50 6.21
C ALA A 139 8.52 1.27 5.49
N VAL A 140 8.38 1.76 4.25
CA VAL A 140 7.14 1.61 3.46
C VAL A 140 6.82 0.13 3.20
N LEU A 141 7.82 -0.67 2.81
CA LEU A 141 7.65 -2.10 2.62
C LEU A 141 7.27 -2.79 3.93
N GLY A 142 7.89 -2.41 5.05
CA GLY A 142 7.58 -2.91 6.38
C GLY A 142 6.13 -2.68 6.78
N ILE A 143 5.59 -1.49 6.53
CA ILE A 143 4.16 -1.19 6.73
C ILE A 143 3.30 -2.05 5.81
N LEU A 144 3.62 -2.12 4.51
CA LEU A 144 2.85 -2.91 3.55
C LEU A 144 2.77 -4.39 3.93
N THR A 145 3.89 -4.99 4.35
CA THR A 145 3.95 -6.38 4.83
C THR A 145 3.20 -6.56 6.15
N ALA A 146 3.27 -5.59 7.05
CA ALA A 146 2.51 -5.62 8.29
C ALA A 146 1.00 -5.60 8.03
N GLN A 147 0.52 -4.68 7.18
CA GLN A 147 -0.88 -4.62 6.77
C GLN A 147 -1.32 -5.90 6.03
N HIS A 148 -0.48 -6.48 5.16
CA HIS A 148 -0.82 -7.78 4.56
C HIS A 148 -1.10 -8.88 5.61
N ARG A 149 -0.29 -8.95 6.69
CA ARG A 149 -0.54 -9.88 7.80
C ARG A 149 -1.84 -9.57 8.54
N ALA A 150 -2.25 -8.30 8.60
CA ALA A 150 -3.54 -7.89 9.14
C ALA A 150 -4.68 -8.41 8.26
N THR A 151 -4.60 -8.23 6.93
CA THR A 151 -5.57 -8.76 5.96
C THR A 151 -5.75 -10.26 6.12
N ASP A 152 -4.66 -11.02 6.29
CA ASP A 152 -4.73 -12.47 6.47
C ASP A 152 -5.46 -12.85 7.76
N ALA A 153 -5.28 -12.08 8.85
CA ALA A 153 -6.01 -12.28 10.09
C ALA A 153 -7.50 -11.94 9.96
N LEU A 154 -7.86 -10.88 9.21
CA LEU A 154 -9.25 -10.54 8.91
C LEU A 154 -9.93 -11.62 8.04
N LEU A 155 -9.21 -12.18 7.06
CA LEU A 155 -9.71 -13.30 6.25
C LEU A 155 -9.93 -14.56 7.10
N ALA A 156 -9.03 -14.85 8.04
CA ALA A 156 -9.21 -15.95 8.99
C ALA A 156 -10.44 -15.73 9.89
N LEU A 157 -10.69 -14.50 10.33
CA LEU A 157 -11.88 -14.13 11.09
C LEU A 157 -13.17 -14.31 10.26
N ASP A 158 -13.19 -13.80 9.03
CA ASP A 158 -14.32 -13.94 8.10
C ASP A 158 -14.65 -15.44 7.85
N GLN A 159 -13.62 -16.27 7.64
CA GLN A 159 -13.79 -17.72 7.53
C GLN A 159 -14.24 -18.39 8.83
N TYR A 160 -13.81 -17.89 9.99
CA TYR A 160 -14.26 -18.39 11.29
C TYR A 160 -15.74 -18.10 11.50
N ILE A 161 -16.19 -16.88 11.22
CA ILE A 161 -17.58 -16.43 11.33
C ILE A 161 -18.50 -17.20 10.36
N SER A 162 -17.99 -17.55 9.19
CA SER A 162 -18.76 -18.28 8.18
C SER A 162 -18.96 -19.77 8.50
N GLN A 163 -18.36 -20.30 9.58
CA GLN A 163 -18.47 -21.73 9.92
C GLN A 163 -19.80 -22.07 10.62
N PRO A 164 -20.56 -23.10 10.16
CA PRO A 164 -21.89 -23.41 10.68
C PRO A 164 -21.98 -23.86 12.15
N GLN A 165 -20.89 -24.39 12.74
CA GLN A 165 -20.93 -25.09 14.05
C GLN A 165 -20.19 -24.38 15.19
N LYS A 166 -19.41 -23.33 14.91
CA LYS A 166 -18.58 -22.62 15.89
C LYS A 166 -19.13 -21.33 16.54
N PRO A 167 -20.34 -20.82 16.24
CA PRO A 167 -20.89 -19.65 16.95
C PRO A 167 -20.97 -19.79 18.48
N THR A 168 -21.04 -21.02 19.01
CA THR A 168 -21.16 -21.28 20.46
C THR A 168 -19.88 -21.02 21.26
N GLU A 169 -18.69 -21.24 20.68
CA GLU A 169 -17.40 -20.94 21.34
C GLU A 169 -17.11 -19.43 21.35
N LEU A 170 -17.50 -18.74 20.27
CA LEU A 170 -17.42 -17.29 20.17
C LEU A 170 -18.22 -16.59 21.27
N ALA A 171 -19.35 -17.15 21.71
CA ALA A 171 -20.17 -16.59 22.77
C ALA A 171 -19.45 -16.52 24.14
N SER A 172 -18.60 -17.51 24.45
CA SER A 172 -17.87 -17.58 25.74
C SER A 172 -16.73 -16.57 25.86
N ASP A 173 -16.00 -16.31 24.76
CA ASP A 173 -14.86 -15.37 24.72
C ASP A 173 -15.23 -14.00 24.09
N SER A 174 -16.49 -13.83 23.69
CA SER A 174 -17.00 -12.73 22.87
C SER A 174 -16.58 -11.36 23.38
N ALA A 175 -16.78 -11.08 24.67
CA ALA A 175 -16.58 -9.74 25.22
C ALA A 175 -15.11 -9.28 25.15
N THR A 176 -14.16 -10.15 25.50
CA THR A 176 -12.73 -9.81 25.46
C THR A 176 -12.22 -9.75 24.03
N PHE A 177 -12.63 -10.71 23.19
CA PHE A 177 -12.24 -10.72 21.79
C PHE A 177 -12.76 -9.50 21.03
N LEU A 178 -14.04 -9.14 21.22
CA LEU A 178 -14.65 -7.94 20.63
C LEU A 178 -13.99 -6.65 21.11
N ARG A 179 -13.59 -6.56 22.38
CA ARG A 179 -12.75 -5.44 22.86
C ARG A 179 -11.43 -5.36 22.10
N CYS A 180 -10.72 -6.48 21.96
CA CYS A 180 -9.45 -6.53 21.22
C CYS A 180 -9.61 -6.10 19.75
N LEU A 181 -10.67 -6.54 19.08
CA LEU A 181 -10.98 -6.15 17.70
C LEU A 181 -11.33 -4.67 17.58
N ARG A 182 -12.15 -4.13 18.49
CA ARG A 182 -12.52 -2.71 18.52
C ARG A 182 -11.29 -1.82 18.78
N ASP A 183 -10.38 -2.27 19.63
CA ASP A 183 -9.12 -1.57 19.87
C ASP A 183 -8.18 -1.65 18.66
N ALA A 184 -8.15 -2.77 17.95
CA ALA A 184 -7.43 -2.86 16.67
C ALA A 184 -8.00 -1.89 15.62
N ALA A 185 -9.33 -1.74 15.53
CA ALA A 185 -9.97 -0.78 14.61
C ALA A 185 -9.59 0.67 14.94
N ARG A 186 -9.61 1.06 16.22
CA ARG A 186 -9.16 2.39 16.69
C ARG A 186 -7.70 2.66 16.38
N GLN A 187 -6.86 1.64 16.51
CA GLN A 187 -5.44 1.75 16.17
C GLN A 187 -5.21 1.88 14.67
N MET A 188 -5.95 1.15 13.84
CA MET A 188 -5.93 1.32 12.40
C MET A 188 -6.39 2.71 11.99
N GLU A 189 -7.40 3.29 12.65
CA GLU A 189 -7.83 4.68 12.43
C GLU A 189 -6.72 5.67 12.79
N THR A 190 -6.05 5.47 13.93
CA THR A 190 -4.89 6.29 14.33
C THR A 190 -3.78 6.20 13.29
N LEU A 191 -3.45 5.00 12.82
CA LEU A 191 -2.45 4.78 11.78
C LEU A 191 -2.86 5.43 10.44
N GLU A 192 -4.14 5.33 10.04
CA GLU A 192 -4.71 6.00 8.88
C GLU A 192 -4.50 7.52 8.95
N HIS A 193 -4.79 8.13 10.10
CA HIS A 193 -4.59 9.57 10.32
C HIS A 193 -3.11 9.96 10.27
N LEU A 194 -2.21 9.19 10.90
CA LEU A 194 -0.77 9.45 10.86
C LEU A 194 -0.19 9.34 9.44
N LEU A 195 -0.60 8.33 8.68
CA LEU A 195 -0.21 8.18 7.28
C LEU A 195 -0.76 9.32 6.42
N SER A 196 -2.01 9.72 6.62
CA SER A 196 -2.63 10.83 5.89
C SER A 196 -1.99 12.18 6.21
N ALA A 197 -1.51 12.37 7.45
CA ALA A 197 -0.83 13.57 7.91
C ALA A 197 0.67 13.58 7.59
N THR A 198 1.24 12.48 7.04
CA THR A 198 2.68 12.38 6.79
C THR A 198 3.19 13.48 5.84
N ASP A 199 2.38 13.90 4.86
CA ASP A 199 2.76 14.97 3.93
C ASP A 199 2.70 16.38 4.55
N SER A 200 1.92 16.56 5.63
CA SER A 200 1.68 17.85 6.30
C SER A 200 2.42 18.02 7.63
N LEU A 201 2.96 16.94 8.19
CA LEU A 201 3.74 16.96 9.43
C LEU A 201 5.19 17.45 9.19
N PRO A 202 5.79 18.22 10.12
CA PRO A 202 7.22 18.55 10.08
C PRO A 202 8.07 17.28 9.98
N HIS A 203 9.23 17.35 9.30
CA HIS A 203 10.11 16.22 8.96
C HIS A 203 10.57 15.30 10.11
N ALA A 204 10.24 15.61 11.36
CA ALA A 204 10.45 14.73 12.49
C ALA A 204 9.19 14.75 13.39
N MET A 205 8.37 13.70 13.30
CA MET A 205 7.55 13.34 14.47
C MET A 205 8.52 13.06 15.61
N PRO A 206 8.38 13.68 16.80
CA PRO A 206 9.27 13.42 17.92
C PRO A 206 9.26 11.91 18.21
N SER A 207 10.44 11.29 18.24
CA SER A 207 10.59 9.86 18.57
C SER A 207 9.93 9.53 19.91
N ASN A 208 9.95 10.47 20.85
CA ASN A 208 9.27 10.39 22.14
C ASN A 208 7.75 10.21 21.98
N PHE A 209 7.10 10.98 21.11
CA PHE A 209 5.67 10.85 20.84
C PHE A 209 5.32 9.48 20.23
N LEU A 210 6.14 9.00 19.29
CA LEU A 210 5.96 7.67 18.71
C LEU A 210 6.17 6.54 19.73
N ASN A 211 7.08 6.71 20.68
CA ASN A 211 7.33 5.76 21.75
C ASN A 211 6.18 5.78 22.78
N GLU A 212 5.72 6.96 23.20
CA GLU A 212 4.56 7.13 24.09
C GLU A 212 3.30 6.53 23.47
N LEU A 213 3.05 6.82 22.18
CA LEU A 213 1.94 6.22 21.44
C LEU A 213 2.06 4.69 21.42
N ARG A 214 3.26 4.15 21.20
CA ARG A 214 3.49 2.69 21.18
C ARG A 214 3.27 2.05 22.54
N GLU A 215 3.68 2.71 23.63
CA GLU A 215 3.45 2.23 24.99
C GLU A 215 1.96 2.25 25.31
N HIS A 216 1.29 3.38 25.04
CA HIS A 216 -0.15 3.52 25.26
C HIS A 216 -0.97 2.49 24.48
N LEU A 217 -0.56 2.16 23.25
CA LEU A 217 -1.25 1.17 22.42
C LEU A 217 -0.97 -0.29 22.80
N ASN A 218 0.08 -0.55 23.59
CA ASN A 218 0.42 -1.90 24.09
C ASN A 218 -0.02 -2.13 25.54
N ASP A 219 -0.31 -1.08 26.30
CA ASP A 219 -0.70 -1.20 27.71
C ASP A 219 -2.01 -2.00 27.87
N GLY A 220 -2.04 -2.90 28.85
CA GLY A 220 -3.17 -3.81 29.12
C GLY A 220 -3.45 -4.90 28.06
N LYS A 221 -3.03 -4.69 26.81
CA LYS A 221 -3.49 -5.48 25.65
C LYS A 221 -2.92 -6.91 25.58
N GLN A 222 -1.67 -7.09 26.01
CA GLN A 222 -1.04 -8.42 26.07
C GLN A 222 -1.79 -9.33 27.06
N ARG A 223 -2.28 -8.76 28.17
CA ARG A 223 -3.06 -9.48 29.19
C ARG A 223 -4.42 -9.88 28.61
N ASP A 224 -5.11 -8.97 27.95
CA ASP A 224 -6.42 -9.23 27.34
C ASP A 224 -6.34 -10.32 26.26
N ILE A 225 -5.37 -10.24 25.35
CA ILE A 225 -5.18 -11.26 24.30
C ILE A 225 -4.88 -12.63 24.91
N SER A 226 -4.08 -12.69 25.98
CA SER A 226 -3.74 -13.96 26.63
C SER A 226 -4.92 -14.63 27.34
N SER A 227 -5.96 -13.85 27.69
CA SER A 227 -7.17 -14.36 28.36
C SER A 227 -8.19 -14.99 27.41
N ILE A 228 -8.01 -14.87 26.09
CA ILE A 228 -8.84 -15.55 25.08
C ILE A 228 -8.49 -17.04 25.10
N MET A 229 -9.48 -17.89 25.34
CA MET A 229 -9.33 -19.35 25.46
C MET A 229 -9.29 -20.02 24.08
N ASP A 230 -10.10 -19.56 23.12
CA ASP A 230 -10.05 -20.07 21.74
C ASP A 230 -8.71 -19.72 21.08
N GLY A 231 -7.96 -20.77 20.70
CA GLY A 231 -6.65 -20.63 20.09
C GLY A 231 -6.66 -19.91 18.74
N GLN A 232 -7.69 -20.08 17.92
CA GLN A 232 -7.84 -19.42 16.63
C GLN A 232 -8.15 -17.93 16.81
N LEU A 233 -9.12 -17.59 17.68
CA LEU A 233 -9.48 -16.20 17.99
C LEU A 233 -8.31 -15.44 18.63
N ARG A 234 -7.57 -16.09 19.54
CA ARG A 234 -6.36 -15.54 20.14
C ARG A 234 -5.30 -15.24 19.08
N MET A 235 -5.07 -16.15 18.13
CA MET A 235 -4.10 -15.95 17.06
C MET A 235 -4.51 -14.82 16.10
N ILE A 236 -5.81 -14.67 15.81
CA ILE A 236 -6.34 -13.56 15.01
C ILE A 236 -6.07 -12.23 15.72
N ALA A 237 -6.45 -12.12 17.00
CA ALA A 237 -6.24 -10.90 17.80
C ALA A 237 -4.74 -10.55 17.91
N LEU A 238 -3.88 -11.55 18.13
CA LEU A 238 -2.44 -11.36 18.21
C LEU A 238 -1.85 -10.84 16.89
N ARG A 239 -2.25 -11.42 15.75
CA ARG A 239 -1.77 -11.01 14.42
C ARG A 239 -2.18 -9.58 14.07
N LEU A 240 -3.43 -9.20 14.38
CA LEU A 240 -3.92 -7.83 14.20
C LEU A 240 -3.17 -6.82 15.09
N ASN A 241 -2.88 -7.18 16.34
CA ASN A 241 -2.12 -6.29 17.20
C ASN A 241 -0.66 -6.13 16.73
N ALA A 242 -0.04 -7.25 16.31
CA ALA A 242 1.33 -7.25 15.84
C ALA A 242 1.51 -6.48 14.52
N SER A 243 0.52 -6.51 13.62
CA SER A 243 0.58 -5.75 12.36
C SER A 243 0.56 -4.24 12.59
N VAL A 244 -0.34 -3.75 13.44
CA VAL A 244 -0.39 -2.34 13.83
C VAL A 244 0.92 -1.94 14.51
N THR A 245 1.36 -2.70 15.51
CA THR A 245 2.59 -2.39 16.26
C THR A 245 3.82 -2.37 15.34
N THR A 246 3.92 -3.31 14.39
CA THR A 246 4.99 -3.29 13.38
C THR A 246 4.89 -2.04 12.51
N SER A 247 3.69 -1.65 12.08
CA SER A 247 3.51 -0.48 11.22
C SER A 247 3.91 0.82 11.92
N LEU A 248 3.58 0.95 13.22
CA LEU A 248 4.01 2.07 14.05
C LEU A 248 5.53 2.09 14.29
N ARG A 249 6.20 0.92 14.32
CA ARG A 249 7.67 0.83 14.41
C ARG A 249 8.37 1.27 13.13
N MET A 250 7.70 1.16 11.99
CA MET A 250 8.23 1.60 10.69
C MET A 250 8.01 3.08 10.44
N MET A 251 7.42 3.83 11.38
CA MET A 251 7.30 5.30 11.28
C MET A 251 8.46 6.01 11.98
N PRO A 252 8.87 7.20 11.51
CA PRO A 252 8.31 7.95 10.37
C PRO A 252 8.74 7.39 9.00
N LEU A 253 7.93 7.63 7.96
CA LEU A 253 8.23 7.20 6.59
C LEU A 253 9.36 7.99 5.93
N HIS A 254 9.65 9.20 6.42
CA HIS A 254 10.75 10.02 5.91
C HIS A 254 12.09 9.42 6.35
N LYS A 255 13.08 9.45 5.47
CA LYS A 255 14.45 9.09 5.85
C LYS A 255 14.92 10.01 6.97
N SER A 256 15.45 9.46 8.06
CA SER A 256 16.17 10.26 9.05
C SER A 256 17.46 10.77 8.37
N ASN A 257 17.70 12.08 8.42
CA ASN A 257 19.00 12.65 8.08
C ASN A 257 20.01 12.32 9.18
N GLU A 258 20.25 11.04 9.45
CA GLU A 258 21.43 10.60 10.17
C GLU A 258 22.46 10.20 9.12
N HIS A 259 23.29 11.17 8.74
CA HIS A 259 24.59 10.82 8.18
C HIS A 259 25.24 9.83 9.17
N PRO A 260 25.74 8.66 8.74
CA PRO A 260 26.47 7.79 9.63
C PRO A 260 27.68 8.58 10.14
N ILE A 261 27.63 8.97 11.42
CA ILE A 261 28.80 9.49 12.12
C ILE A 261 29.78 8.33 12.13
N PHE A 262 30.74 8.39 11.22
CA PHE A 262 31.89 7.51 11.18
C PHE A 262 32.68 7.78 12.46
N LEU A 263 32.35 7.06 13.54
CA LEU A 263 33.20 7.03 14.72
C LEU A 263 34.50 6.32 14.30
N PRO A 264 35.68 6.95 14.42
CA PRO A 264 36.93 6.28 14.13
C PRO A 264 37.08 5.10 15.09
N SER A 265 37.35 3.92 14.54
CA SER A 265 37.56 2.70 15.30
C SER A 265 38.72 2.89 16.27
N THR A 266 38.42 2.98 17.56
CA THR A 266 39.44 2.83 18.59
C THR A 266 39.84 1.36 18.63
N SER A 267 40.99 1.05 18.01
CA SER A 267 41.70 -0.21 18.17
C SER A 267 41.97 -0.49 19.66
N PRO A 268 41.63 -1.68 20.19
CA PRO A 268 42.01 -2.02 21.56
C PRO A 268 43.50 -2.42 21.58
N SER A 269 44.26 -1.62 22.33
CA SER A 269 45.61 -1.86 22.83
C SER A 269 45.88 -3.33 23.18
N SER A 270 46.91 -3.90 22.56
CA SER A 270 47.47 -5.20 22.91
C SER A 270 48.09 -5.16 24.31
N SER A 271 47.41 -5.83 25.24
CA SER A 271 47.93 -6.10 26.59
C SER A 271 49.08 -7.10 26.50
N LYS A 272 50.24 -6.67 27.00
CA LYS A 272 51.43 -7.50 27.23
C LYS A 272 51.10 -8.59 28.26
N TYR A 273 51.44 -9.83 27.94
CA TYR A 273 51.75 -10.86 28.94
C TYR A 273 53.14 -11.43 28.64
N ILE A 274 54.05 -11.22 29.59
CA ILE A 274 55.32 -11.93 29.81
C ILE A 274 55.02 -12.90 30.97
N PRO A 275 55.49 -14.16 30.94
CA PRO A 275 56.80 -14.50 31.51
C PRO A 275 57.81 -15.01 30.47
#